data_AF-A0A8H9M7E5-F1
#
_entry.id   AF-A0A8H9M7E5-F1
#
_cell.length_a   1.000
_cell.length_b   1.000
_cell.length_c   1.000
_cell.angle_alpha   90.00
_cell.angle_beta   90.00
_cell.angle_gamma   90.00
#
_symmetry.space_group_name_H-M   'P 1'
#
loop_
_entity.id
_entity.type
_entity.pdbx_description
1 polymer ?
#
loop_
_entity_poly.entity_id
_entity_poly.type
_entity_poly.pdbx_seq_one_letter_code
_entity_poly.pdbx_strand_id
1 'polypeptide(L)'
;MTIPAPARLVERERKFDLDPGRPVPSLAGTGPVTAQRDPVEAALDATYFDTPDFRLARAKLTLRRRTGGHDEGWHLKLPAADGAREEVHVPLDASATEVPEQLLQLVREQLGEDVELSAAVRLKTRRSTYDLIDADGRVLAELADDQVSGETAGEVLHLDSWRELEVELAPGADPALLDTFSDALLAAGARPGHWPSKLKRMIAHLLPDERTTPGRRAAAPPPARSWWRTWARSSTRSARTTSGCGATPRMPCTSSASRCGVPAACSPRSGTCSTGTRPGRCRTS
;
A
#
# COMPACT_ATOMS: atom_id res chain seq x y z
N MET A 1 -9.60 -29.96 10.57
CA MET A 1 -8.98 -28.78 11.20
C MET A 1 -9.59 -27.55 10.57
N THR A 2 -10.15 -26.65 11.36
CA THR A 2 -10.78 -25.41 10.86
C THR A 2 -9.68 -24.41 10.55
N ILE A 3 -9.54 -24.01 9.30
CA ILE A 3 -8.63 -22.92 8.91
C ILE A 3 -9.22 -21.63 9.51
N PRO A 4 -8.49 -20.88 10.35
CA PRO A 4 -8.99 -19.62 10.89
C PRO A 4 -9.32 -18.66 9.73
N ALA A 5 -10.47 -17.99 9.80
CA ALA A 5 -10.87 -17.05 8.77
C ALA A 5 -9.92 -15.84 8.75
N PRO A 6 -9.61 -15.27 7.57
CA PRO A 6 -8.77 -14.09 7.48
C PRO A 6 -9.46 -12.87 8.11
N ALA A 7 -8.71 -12.11 8.91
CA ALA A 7 -9.12 -10.79 9.37
C ALA A 7 -8.75 -9.74 8.32
N ARG A 8 -9.61 -8.74 8.09
CA ARG A 8 -9.36 -7.63 7.17
C ARG A 8 -9.41 -6.30 7.90
N LEU A 9 -8.41 -5.47 7.67
CA LEU A 9 -8.22 -4.19 8.33
C LEU A 9 -7.80 -3.15 7.29
N VAL A 10 -8.24 -1.90 7.46
CA VAL A 10 -7.74 -0.77 6.65
C VAL A 10 -6.74 -0.01 7.49
N GLU A 11 -5.48 -0.08 7.08
CA GLU A 11 -4.36 0.56 7.75
C GLU A 11 -4.09 1.94 7.17
N ARG A 12 -3.77 2.87 8.07
CA ARG A 12 -3.35 4.23 7.73
C ARG A 12 -2.10 4.55 8.52
N GLU A 13 -0.98 4.57 7.82
CA GLU A 13 0.34 4.72 8.43
C GLU A 13 1.20 5.77 7.71
N ARG A 14 2.18 6.32 8.43
CA ARG A 14 3.29 7.12 7.87
C ARG A 14 4.62 6.68 8.48
N LYS A 15 5.66 6.72 7.65
CA LYS A 15 7.00 6.26 8.02
C LYS A 15 7.98 7.42 8.06
N PHE A 16 8.94 7.33 8.94
CA PHE A 16 9.97 8.34 9.16
C PHE A 16 11.33 7.71 9.37
N ASP A 17 12.37 8.34 8.86
CA ASP A 17 13.75 7.99 9.19
C ASP A 17 14.17 8.74 10.45
N LEU A 18 14.79 8.03 11.39
CA LEU A 18 15.34 8.61 12.62
C LEU A 18 16.79 8.18 12.81
N ASP A 19 17.67 9.13 13.12
CA ASP A 19 19.08 8.83 13.33
C ASP A 19 19.27 7.88 14.53
N PRO A 20 20.20 6.90 14.48
CA PRO A 20 20.32 5.86 15.51
C PRO A 20 20.53 6.36 16.94
N GLY A 21 21.18 7.52 17.13
CA GLY A 21 21.44 8.10 18.45
C GLY A 21 20.34 9.02 18.99
N ARG A 22 19.25 9.25 18.25
CA ARG A 22 18.16 10.13 18.68
C ARG A 22 17.20 9.38 19.61
N PRO A 23 16.70 10.00 20.69
CA PRO A 23 15.60 9.40 21.45
C PRO A 23 14.33 9.35 20.60
N VAL A 24 13.44 8.40 20.88
CA VAL A 24 12.10 8.40 20.28
C VAL A 24 11.37 9.67 20.74
N PRO A 25 10.85 10.51 19.83
CA PRO A 25 10.09 11.69 20.22
C PRO A 25 8.84 11.33 21.02
N SER A 26 8.54 12.10 22.06
CA SER A 26 7.25 12.01 22.74
C SER A 26 6.20 12.79 21.97
N LEU A 27 5.04 12.17 21.75
CA LEU A 27 3.85 12.78 21.15
C LEU A 27 2.78 13.13 22.19
N ALA A 28 3.07 12.99 23.49
CA ALA A 28 2.17 13.46 24.54
C ALA A 28 1.92 14.98 24.42
N GLY A 29 0.65 15.38 24.47
CA GLY A 29 0.24 16.77 24.23
C GLY A 29 0.12 17.16 22.76
N THR A 30 0.37 16.24 21.82
CA THR A 30 0.17 16.46 20.37
C THR A 30 -1.28 16.18 19.99
N GLY A 31 -2.02 17.22 19.63
CA GLY A 31 -3.44 17.08 19.30
C GLY A 31 -4.24 16.52 20.50
N PRO A 32 -5.09 15.49 20.30
CA PRO A 32 -5.86 14.88 21.38
C PRO A 32 -5.07 13.89 22.26
N VAL A 33 -3.78 13.66 21.99
CA VAL A 33 -2.97 12.70 22.76
C VAL A 33 -2.66 13.26 24.14
N THR A 34 -3.19 12.61 25.18
CA THR A 34 -2.94 12.98 26.58
C THR A 34 -1.72 12.28 27.14
N ALA A 35 -1.44 11.06 26.69
CA ALA A 35 -0.29 10.30 27.09
C ALA A 35 0.24 9.43 25.95
N GLN A 36 1.55 9.25 25.96
CA GLN A 36 2.25 8.18 25.23
C GLN A 36 2.64 7.15 26.28
N ARG A 37 2.17 5.91 26.15
CA ARG A 37 2.49 4.85 27.10
C ARG A 37 3.94 4.41 26.98
N ASP A 38 4.42 3.74 28.02
CA ASP A 38 5.72 3.04 27.98
C ASP A 38 5.73 1.99 26.86
N PRO A 39 6.88 1.79 26.21
CA PRO A 39 6.95 0.92 25.06
C PRO A 39 6.76 -0.56 25.42
N VAL A 40 6.09 -1.29 24.55
CA VAL A 40 6.14 -2.75 24.53
C VAL A 40 7.18 -3.18 23.50
N GLU A 41 8.16 -3.95 23.94
CA GLU A 41 9.23 -4.45 23.07
C GLU A 41 8.87 -5.81 22.45
N ALA A 42 9.24 -5.99 21.18
CA ALA A 42 9.10 -7.26 20.48
C ALA A 42 10.29 -7.51 19.54
N ALA A 43 10.69 -8.78 19.45
CA ALA A 43 11.59 -9.26 18.39
C ALA A 43 10.75 -9.92 17.29
N LEU A 44 10.83 -9.37 16.09
CA LEU A 44 10.06 -9.80 14.92
C LEU A 44 11.00 -10.44 13.88
N ASP A 45 10.57 -11.55 13.29
CA ASP A 45 11.24 -12.16 12.14
C ASP A 45 10.22 -12.31 11.01
N ALA A 46 10.43 -11.60 9.91
CA ALA A 46 9.50 -11.51 8.80
C ALA A 46 10.16 -11.97 7.50
N THR A 47 9.60 -13.00 6.88
CA THR A 47 9.96 -13.45 5.52
C THR A 47 8.93 -12.90 4.53
N TYR A 48 9.39 -12.14 3.55
CA TYR A 48 8.60 -11.59 2.47
C TYR A 48 8.65 -12.52 1.26
N PHE A 49 7.52 -12.65 0.59
CA PHE A 49 7.35 -13.51 -0.58
C PHE A 49 7.01 -12.68 -1.81
N ASP A 50 7.62 -13.01 -2.93
CA ASP A 50 7.35 -12.40 -4.23
C ASP A 50 7.65 -13.40 -5.36
N THR A 51 7.31 -13.04 -6.60
CA THR A 51 7.78 -13.77 -7.78
C THR A 51 9.25 -13.45 -8.07
N PRO A 52 9.99 -14.29 -8.81
CA PRO A 52 11.38 -14.03 -9.15
C PRO A 52 11.65 -12.67 -9.83
N ASP A 53 10.65 -12.12 -10.52
CA ASP A 53 10.68 -10.82 -11.21
C ASP A 53 9.97 -9.68 -10.44
N PHE A 54 9.59 -9.94 -9.18
CA PHE A 54 8.97 -9.01 -8.22
C PHE A 54 7.61 -8.44 -8.67
N ARG A 55 6.72 -9.28 -9.20
CA ARG A 55 5.38 -8.87 -9.66
C ARG A 55 4.51 -8.32 -8.53
N LEU A 56 4.60 -8.85 -7.31
CA LEU A 56 3.82 -8.33 -6.17
C LEU A 56 4.27 -6.92 -5.83
N ALA A 57 5.59 -6.71 -5.63
CA ALA A 57 6.11 -5.38 -5.32
C ALA A 57 5.78 -4.33 -6.40
N ARG A 58 5.83 -4.70 -7.69
CA ARG A 58 5.45 -3.82 -8.81
C ARG A 58 3.97 -3.45 -8.78
N ALA A 59 3.11 -4.39 -8.43
CA ALA A 59 1.68 -4.16 -8.25
C ALA A 59 1.34 -3.52 -6.89
N LYS A 60 2.36 -3.17 -6.08
CA LYS A 60 2.21 -2.64 -4.72
C LYS A 60 1.47 -3.62 -3.81
N LEU A 61 1.64 -4.92 -4.00
CA LEU A 61 1.26 -5.93 -3.02
C LEU A 61 2.44 -6.21 -2.09
N THR A 62 2.17 -6.62 -0.86
CA THR A 62 3.21 -7.09 0.07
C THR A 62 2.70 -8.29 0.82
N LEU A 63 3.30 -9.45 0.58
CA LEU A 63 3.01 -10.69 1.30
C LEU A 63 4.17 -11.03 2.21
N ARG A 64 3.90 -11.25 3.49
CA ARG A 64 4.91 -11.67 4.46
C ARG A 64 4.36 -12.70 5.44
N ARG A 65 5.22 -13.60 5.88
CA ARG A 65 5.05 -14.41 7.09
C ARG A 65 5.89 -13.76 8.19
N ARG A 66 5.29 -13.46 9.34
CA ARG A 66 5.98 -12.90 10.50
C ARG A 66 5.76 -13.77 11.74
N THR A 67 6.83 -13.97 12.50
CA THR A 67 6.81 -14.55 13.84
C THR A 67 7.24 -13.51 14.87
N GLY A 68 6.72 -13.65 16.09
CA GLY A 68 6.96 -12.69 17.18
C GLY A 68 6.04 -11.47 17.09
N GLY A 69 5.86 -10.78 18.23
CA GLY A 69 4.86 -9.72 18.38
C GLY A 69 3.46 -10.28 18.66
N HIS A 70 2.48 -9.38 18.86
CA HIS A 70 1.08 -9.75 19.15
C HIS A 70 0.30 -10.15 17.90
N ASP A 71 0.80 -9.80 16.71
CA ASP A 71 0.17 -9.97 15.40
C ASP A 71 0.94 -10.96 14.54
N GLU A 72 1.54 -12.00 15.14
CA GLU A 72 2.21 -13.05 14.37
C GLU A 72 1.25 -13.72 13.37
N GLY A 73 1.74 -14.03 12.18
CA GLY A 73 0.88 -14.51 11.11
C GLY A 73 1.41 -14.23 9.71
N TRP A 74 0.55 -14.54 8.76
CA TRP A 74 0.65 -14.13 7.38
C TRP A 74 -0.10 -12.83 7.17
N HIS A 75 0.54 -11.90 6.46
CA HIS A 75 0.00 -10.58 6.18
C HIS A 75 0.08 -10.33 4.68
N LEU A 76 -1.05 -10.04 4.06
CA LEU A 76 -1.12 -9.56 2.69
C LEU A 76 -1.63 -8.12 2.70
N LYS A 77 -0.75 -7.17 2.36
CA LYS A 77 -1.15 -5.77 2.13
C LYS A 77 -1.53 -5.56 0.66
N LEU A 78 -2.73 -5.05 0.45
CA LEU A 78 -3.34 -4.68 -0.82
C LEU A 78 -3.46 -3.15 -0.93
N PRO A 79 -3.38 -2.57 -2.13
CA PRO A 79 -3.72 -1.16 -2.33
C PRO A 79 -5.20 -0.89 -1.98
N ALA A 80 -5.47 0.20 -1.25
CA ALA A 80 -6.83 0.69 -1.00
C ALA A 80 -6.97 2.17 -1.42
N ALA A 81 -8.17 2.74 -1.26
CA ALA A 81 -8.45 4.14 -1.59
C ALA A 81 -7.65 5.11 -0.70
N ASP A 82 -7.46 6.34 -1.20
CA ASP A 82 -6.85 7.46 -0.47
C ASP A 82 -5.47 7.19 0.13
N GLY A 83 -4.70 6.30 -0.49
CA GLY A 83 -3.35 5.93 -0.04
C GLY A 83 -3.33 5.00 1.18
N ALA A 84 -4.49 4.59 1.69
CA ALA A 84 -4.59 3.54 2.69
C ALA A 84 -4.23 2.17 2.10
N ARG A 85 -4.01 1.19 2.98
CA ARG A 85 -3.78 -0.21 2.59
C ARG A 85 -4.80 -1.10 3.27
N GLU A 86 -5.33 -2.05 2.53
CA GLU A 86 -6.07 -3.14 3.16
C GLU A 86 -5.06 -4.21 3.55
N GLU A 87 -5.05 -4.62 4.81
CA GLU A 87 -4.31 -5.78 5.27
C GLU A 87 -5.26 -6.96 5.48
N VAL A 88 -4.89 -8.11 4.91
CA VAL A 88 -5.51 -9.41 5.18
C VAL A 88 -4.56 -10.24 6.04
N HIS A 89 -4.98 -10.53 7.27
CA HIS A 89 -4.20 -11.29 8.26
C HIS A 89 -4.73 -12.70 8.43
N VAL A 90 -3.82 -13.68 8.42
CA VAL A 90 -4.11 -15.08 8.74
C VAL A 90 -3.13 -15.52 9.84
N PRO A 91 -3.60 -15.95 11.02
CA PRO A 91 -2.72 -16.43 12.09
C PRO A 91 -1.82 -17.58 11.65
N LEU A 92 -0.65 -17.73 12.29
CA LEU A 92 0.19 -18.90 12.05
C LEU A 92 -0.53 -20.17 12.50
N ASP A 93 -0.56 -21.18 11.63
CA ASP A 93 -0.70 -22.55 12.09
C ASP A 93 0.69 -23.15 12.31
N ALA A 94 0.82 -24.03 13.31
CA ALA A 94 2.12 -24.55 13.75
C ALA A 94 2.82 -25.45 12.72
N SER A 95 2.15 -25.78 11.60
CA SER A 95 2.60 -26.76 10.61
C SER A 95 2.85 -26.19 9.21
N ALA A 96 2.29 -25.02 8.88
CA ALA A 96 2.32 -24.45 7.54
C ALA A 96 3.48 -23.46 7.41
N THR A 97 4.46 -23.88 6.62
CA THR A 97 5.53 -23.04 6.10
C THR A 97 5.18 -22.42 4.75
N GLU A 98 4.11 -22.90 4.11
CA GLU A 98 3.63 -22.46 2.81
C GLU A 98 2.60 -21.33 2.94
N VAL A 99 2.49 -20.52 1.89
CA VAL A 99 1.51 -19.43 1.80
C VAL A 99 0.10 -20.02 1.90
N PRO A 100 -0.76 -19.55 2.84
CA PRO A 100 -2.13 -20.02 2.95
C PRO A 100 -2.89 -19.84 1.64
N GLU A 101 -3.61 -20.87 1.20
CA GLU A 101 -4.35 -20.87 -0.08
C GLU A 101 -5.29 -19.66 -0.22
N GLN A 102 -5.90 -19.21 0.86
CA GLN A 102 -6.78 -18.04 0.88
C GLN A 102 -6.04 -16.74 0.51
N LEU A 103 -4.77 -16.58 0.93
CA LEU A 103 -3.95 -15.43 0.53
C LEU A 103 -3.42 -15.60 -0.89
N LEU A 104 -3.06 -16.83 -1.27
CA LEU A 104 -2.60 -17.13 -2.62
C LEU A 104 -3.69 -16.85 -3.67
N GLN A 105 -4.95 -17.17 -3.39
CA GLN A 105 -6.09 -16.83 -4.23
C GLN A 105 -6.22 -15.32 -4.43
N LEU A 106 -6.12 -14.53 -3.35
CA LEU A 106 -6.14 -13.06 -3.46
C LEU A 106 -4.98 -12.53 -4.32
N VAL A 107 -3.79 -13.12 -4.20
CA VAL A 107 -2.65 -12.76 -5.05
C VAL A 107 -2.93 -13.10 -6.53
N ARG A 108 -3.49 -14.29 -6.81
CA ARG A 108 -3.85 -14.73 -8.16
C ARG A 108 -4.95 -13.86 -8.78
N GLU A 109 -5.94 -13.42 -8.00
CA GLU A 109 -6.96 -12.47 -8.45
C GLU A 109 -6.36 -11.14 -8.92
N GLN A 110 -5.27 -10.68 -8.29
CA GLN A 110 -4.60 -9.43 -8.65
C GLN A 110 -3.62 -9.59 -9.81
N LEU A 111 -2.95 -10.73 -9.93
CA LEU A 111 -1.78 -10.90 -10.80
C LEU A 111 -1.93 -11.97 -11.88
N GLY A 112 -2.88 -12.89 -11.77
CA GLY A 112 -3.05 -14.07 -12.64
C GLY A 112 -2.75 -15.40 -11.94
N GLU A 113 -3.22 -16.50 -12.53
CA GLU A 113 -3.08 -17.87 -11.99
C GLU A 113 -1.64 -18.41 -12.02
N ASP A 114 -0.78 -17.83 -12.87
CA ASP A 114 0.59 -18.27 -13.14
C ASP A 114 1.62 -17.80 -12.09
N VAL A 115 1.15 -17.27 -10.95
CA VAL A 115 2.02 -16.73 -9.90
C VAL A 115 2.69 -17.86 -9.12
N GLU A 116 4.02 -17.88 -9.19
CA GLU A 116 4.88 -18.72 -8.35
C GLU A 116 5.60 -17.84 -7.31
N LEU A 117 5.31 -18.08 -6.03
CA LEU A 117 5.88 -17.31 -4.93
C LEU A 117 7.10 -18.02 -4.36
N SER A 118 8.12 -17.22 -4.05
CA SER A 118 9.30 -17.67 -3.32
C SER A 118 9.68 -16.67 -2.25
N ALA A 119 10.41 -17.10 -1.23
CA ALA A 119 10.97 -16.20 -0.24
C ALA A 119 11.95 -15.24 -0.94
N ALA A 120 11.73 -13.94 -0.79
CA ALA A 120 12.45 -12.89 -1.49
C ALA A 120 13.33 -12.05 -0.56
N VAL A 121 12.87 -11.79 0.67
CA VAL A 121 13.58 -10.99 1.67
C VAL A 121 13.28 -11.52 3.05
N ARG A 122 14.27 -11.57 3.93
CA ARG A 122 14.08 -11.80 5.36
C ARG A 122 14.50 -10.58 6.15
N LEU A 123 13.64 -10.13 7.08
CA LEU A 123 13.90 -9.02 7.98
C LEU A 123 13.83 -9.49 9.43
N LYS A 124 14.79 -9.06 10.23
CA LYS A 124 14.74 -9.14 11.69
C LYS A 124 14.58 -7.73 12.25
N THR A 125 13.61 -7.54 13.12
CA THR A 125 13.28 -6.23 13.69
C THR A 125 13.24 -6.31 15.20
N ARG A 126 13.93 -5.40 15.89
CA ARG A 126 13.58 -5.05 17.27
C ARG A 126 12.64 -3.87 17.21
N ARG A 127 11.42 -4.05 17.69
CA ARG A 127 10.35 -3.05 17.70
C ARG A 127 10.08 -2.62 19.12
N SER A 128 9.98 -1.31 19.34
CA SER A 128 9.35 -0.71 20.53
C SER A 128 8.07 -0.01 20.10
N THR A 129 6.92 -0.46 20.58
CA THR A 129 5.60 0.12 20.25
C THR A 129 5.08 0.96 21.41
N TYR A 130 4.69 2.20 21.12
CA TYR A 130 4.12 3.14 22.08
C TYR A 130 2.67 3.45 21.69
N ASP A 131 1.71 3.16 22.58
CA ASP A 131 0.33 3.60 22.39
C ASP A 131 0.22 5.11 22.62
N LEU A 132 -0.40 5.80 21.67
CA LEU A 132 -0.83 7.20 21.82
C LEU A 132 -2.30 7.20 22.23
N ILE A 133 -2.61 7.67 23.44
CA ILE A 133 -3.95 7.59 24.01
C ILE A 133 -4.60 8.96 24.24
N ASP A 134 -5.92 9.01 24.15
CA ASP A 134 -6.73 10.20 24.46
C ASP A 134 -7.07 10.32 25.97
N ALA A 135 -7.84 11.36 26.33
CA ALA A 135 -8.27 11.60 27.71
C ALA A 135 -9.18 10.51 28.30
N ASP A 136 -9.87 9.77 27.44
CA ASP A 136 -10.74 8.66 27.81
C ASP A 136 -9.97 7.32 27.86
N GLY A 137 -8.66 7.34 27.57
CA GLY A 137 -7.79 6.16 27.54
C GLY A 137 -7.90 5.33 26.27
N ARG A 138 -8.56 5.82 25.21
CA ARG A 138 -8.65 5.13 23.92
C ARG A 138 -7.34 5.29 23.16
N VAL A 139 -6.89 4.21 22.52
CA VAL A 139 -5.74 4.25 21.60
C VAL A 139 -6.17 4.95 20.32
N LEU A 140 -5.45 6.02 19.97
CA LEU A 140 -5.64 6.80 18.75
C LEU A 140 -4.70 6.33 17.64
N ALA A 141 -3.49 5.94 18.01
CA ALA A 141 -2.45 5.48 17.12
C ALA A 141 -1.37 4.73 17.90
N GLU A 142 -0.58 3.95 17.18
CA GLU A 142 0.67 3.35 17.65
C GLU A 142 1.84 4.08 17.00
N LEU A 143 2.85 4.44 17.81
CA LEU A 143 4.16 4.86 17.33
C LEU A 143 5.12 3.68 17.51
N ALA A 144 5.62 3.12 16.43
CA ALA A 144 6.63 2.07 16.45
C ALA A 144 8.02 2.65 16.16
N ASP A 145 9.02 2.29 16.97
CA ASP A 145 10.45 2.48 16.67
C ASP A 145 11.07 1.14 16.33
N ASP A 146 11.47 0.99 15.07
CA ASP A 146 12.01 -0.23 14.51
C ASP A 146 13.51 -0.11 14.27
N GLN A 147 14.28 -1.04 14.81
CA GLN A 147 15.65 -1.30 14.37
C GLN A 147 15.65 -2.59 13.54
N VAL A 148 15.86 -2.43 12.24
CA VAL A 148 15.70 -3.48 11.24
C VAL A 148 17.06 -3.90 10.70
N SER A 149 17.26 -5.20 10.52
CA SER A 149 18.30 -5.75 9.65
C SER A 149 17.66 -6.67 8.62
N GLY A 150 18.06 -6.54 7.37
CA GLY A 150 17.47 -7.26 6.25
C GLY A 150 18.49 -7.96 5.37
N GLU A 151 18.05 -9.06 4.76
CA GLU A 151 18.78 -9.80 3.74
C GLU A 151 17.85 -10.19 2.58
N THR A 152 18.33 -10.07 1.33
CA THR A 152 17.63 -10.61 0.16
C THR A 152 17.91 -12.10 0.01
N ALA A 153 16.92 -12.84 -0.47
CA ALA A 153 17.09 -14.19 -0.97
C ALA A 153 17.44 -14.14 -2.47
N GLY A 154 18.41 -14.93 -2.91
CA GLY A 154 18.83 -14.99 -4.31
C GLY A 154 20.33 -15.23 -4.47
N GLU A 155 20.81 -15.20 -5.72
CA GLU A 155 22.23 -15.39 -6.04
C GLU A 155 23.12 -14.25 -5.54
N VAL A 156 22.57 -13.02 -5.54
CA VAL A 156 23.25 -11.83 -5.04
C VAL A 156 22.66 -11.44 -3.69
N LEU A 157 23.45 -11.64 -2.64
CA LEU A 157 23.09 -11.23 -1.29
C LEU A 157 23.20 -9.70 -1.16
N HIS A 158 22.09 -9.06 -0.81
CA HIS A 158 22.06 -7.67 -0.37
C HIS A 158 21.71 -7.62 1.11
N LEU A 159 22.56 -6.95 1.89
CA LEU A 159 22.38 -6.73 3.32
C LEU A 159 22.16 -5.24 3.58
N ASP A 160 21.19 -4.91 4.43
CA ASP A 160 20.95 -3.54 4.89
C ASP A 160 20.51 -3.53 6.36
N SER A 161 20.74 -2.42 7.04
CA SER A 161 20.28 -2.20 8.41
C SER A 161 19.93 -0.74 8.63
N TRP A 162 18.83 -0.49 9.33
CA TRP A 162 18.36 0.87 9.56
C TRP A 162 17.46 0.99 10.77
N ARG A 163 17.12 2.24 11.07
CA ARG A 163 16.12 2.61 12.05
C ARG A 163 15.02 3.42 11.37
N GLU A 164 13.77 3.08 11.66
CA GLU A 164 12.62 3.84 11.19
C GLU A 164 11.57 3.97 12.29
N LEU A 165 10.82 5.08 12.25
CA LEU A 165 9.59 5.24 13.00
C LEU A 165 8.40 4.99 12.08
N GLU A 166 7.36 4.35 12.61
CA GLU A 166 6.06 4.22 11.95
C GLU A 166 5.00 4.77 12.89
N VAL A 167 4.11 5.64 12.39
CA VAL A 167 2.88 6.00 13.10
C VAL A 167 1.72 5.39 12.35
N GLU A 168 0.94 4.55 13.04
CA GLU A 168 -0.23 3.88 12.50
C GLU A 168 -1.47 4.26 13.31
N LEU A 169 -2.53 4.69 12.63
CA LEU A 169 -3.79 5.05 13.28
C LEU A 169 -4.54 3.80 13.74
N ALA A 170 -5.13 3.88 14.94
CA ALA A 170 -6.08 2.89 15.39
C ALA A 170 -7.30 2.81 14.47
N PRO A 171 -7.94 1.64 14.33
CA PRO A 171 -9.16 1.50 13.52
C PRO A 171 -10.24 2.50 13.93
N GLY A 172 -10.72 3.29 12.96
CA GLY A 172 -11.76 4.29 13.17
C GLY A 172 -11.27 5.64 13.72
N ALA A 173 -9.97 5.81 13.98
CA ALA A 173 -9.41 7.11 14.33
C ALA A 173 -9.47 8.10 13.14
N ASP A 174 -9.51 9.40 13.44
CA ASP A 174 -9.56 10.47 12.44
C ASP A 174 -8.29 10.47 11.58
N PRO A 175 -8.39 10.29 10.24
CA PRO A 175 -7.24 10.34 9.34
C PRO A 175 -6.40 11.62 9.43
N ALA A 176 -7.00 12.75 9.82
CA ALA A 176 -6.29 14.03 9.98
C ALA A 176 -5.24 14.00 11.11
N LEU A 177 -5.31 13.04 12.04
CA LEU A 177 -4.31 12.88 13.09
C LEU A 177 -2.93 12.52 12.52
N LEU A 178 -2.85 11.87 11.36
CA LEU A 178 -1.56 11.59 10.73
C LEU A 178 -0.79 12.86 10.38
N ASP A 179 -1.47 13.91 9.91
CA ASP A 179 -0.82 15.21 9.66
C ASP A 179 -0.28 15.80 10.95
N THR A 180 -1.08 15.77 12.01
CA THR A 180 -0.70 16.27 13.33
C THR A 180 0.54 15.55 13.89
N PHE A 181 0.55 14.21 13.82
CA PHE A 181 1.68 13.41 14.29
C PHE A 181 2.91 13.58 13.40
N SER A 182 2.72 13.72 12.09
CA SER A 182 3.82 13.98 11.15
C SER A 182 4.53 15.28 11.47
N ASP A 183 3.78 16.37 11.64
CA ASP A 183 4.34 17.68 11.94
C ASP A 183 5.14 17.67 13.26
N ALA A 184 4.63 16.98 14.28
CA ALA A 184 5.32 16.83 15.56
C ALA A 184 6.62 16.02 15.43
N LEU A 185 6.61 14.90 14.71
CA LEU A 185 7.81 14.09 14.47
C LEU A 185 8.87 14.84 13.65
N LEU A 186 8.45 15.59 12.62
CA LEU A 186 9.35 16.42 11.82
C LEU A 186 9.97 17.55 12.67
N ALA A 187 9.17 18.21 13.52
CA ALA A 187 9.67 19.22 14.44
C ALA A 187 10.67 18.65 15.46
N ALA A 188 10.52 17.38 15.84
CA ALA A 188 11.45 16.65 16.70
C ALA A 188 12.71 16.14 15.96
N GLY A 189 12.82 16.37 14.66
CA GLY A 189 14.00 16.03 13.85
C GLY A 189 13.94 14.68 13.14
N ALA A 190 12.79 14.00 13.13
CA ALA A 190 12.57 12.89 12.20
C ALA A 190 12.48 13.43 10.76
N ARG A 191 12.71 12.55 9.77
CA ARG A 191 12.58 12.88 8.35
C ARG A 191 11.50 12.00 7.73
N PRO A 192 10.75 12.45 6.71
CA PRO A 192 9.84 11.56 5.99
C PRO A 192 10.60 10.33 5.50
N GLY A 193 10.04 9.15 5.69
CA GLY A 193 10.68 7.90 5.32
C GLY A 193 10.93 7.87 3.82
N HIS A 194 12.17 7.60 3.42
CA HIS A 194 12.53 7.57 2.01
C HIS A 194 11.83 6.45 1.24
N TRP A 195 11.58 5.32 1.89
CA TRP A 195 11.00 4.13 1.26
C TRP A 195 9.55 3.90 1.70
N PRO A 196 8.65 3.56 0.76
CA PRO A 196 7.24 3.34 1.07
C PRO A 196 6.98 2.02 1.83
N SER A 197 7.92 1.08 1.79
CA SER A 197 7.88 -0.14 2.58
C SER A 197 9.28 -0.69 2.83
N LYS A 198 9.43 -1.44 3.92
CA LYS A 198 10.66 -2.18 4.25
C LYS A 198 11.08 -3.13 3.11
N LEU A 199 10.12 -3.77 2.45
CA LEU A 199 10.38 -4.61 1.27
C LEU A 199 10.97 -3.78 0.12
N LYS A 200 10.32 -2.66 -0.26
CA LYS A 200 10.78 -1.82 -1.38
C LYS A 200 12.21 -1.33 -1.15
N ARG A 201 12.58 -1.00 0.09
CA ARG A 201 13.96 -0.64 0.47
C ARG A 201 14.97 -1.72 0.07
N MET A 202 14.69 -2.98 0.42
CA MET A 202 15.59 -4.09 0.16
C MET A 202 15.75 -4.42 -1.34
N ILE A 203 14.68 -4.26 -2.12
CA ILE A 203 14.65 -4.74 -3.53
C ILE A 203 14.71 -3.60 -4.55
N ALA A 204 14.84 -2.34 -4.14
CA ALA A 204 14.76 -1.19 -5.05
C ALA A 204 15.75 -1.27 -6.22
N HIS A 205 16.95 -1.79 -5.98
CA HIS A 205 18.00 -1.96 -6.98
C HIS A 205 17.72 -3.10 -7.99
N LEU A 206 16.77 -3.99 -7.68
CA LEU A 206 16.32 -5.10 -8.53
C LEU A 206 15.08 -4.73 -9.35
N LEU A 207 14.38 -3.66 -8.96
CA LEU A 207 13.24 -3.16 -9.69
C LEU A 207 13.71 -2.22 -10.81
N PRO A 208 13.19 -2.35 -12.03
CA PRO A 208 13.51 -1.42 -13.10
C PRO A 208 13.03 -0.02 -12.72
N ASP A 209 13.81 0.98 -13.13
CA ASP A 209 13.48 2.37 -12.87
C ASP A 209 12.13 2.70 -13.51
N GLU A 210 11.15 3.11 -12.68
CA GLU A 210 9.80 3.47 -13.13
C GLU A 210 9.84 4.57 -14.21
N ARG A 211 10.94 5.33 -14.28
CA ARG A 211 11.22 6.35 -15.30
C ARG A 211 11.56 5.80 -16.68
N THR A 212 11.89 4.51 -16.81
CA THR A 212 12.43 3.93 -18.05
C THR A 212 11.47 3.02 -18.81
N THR A 213 10.18 2.98 -18.46
CA THR A 213 9.20 2.25 -19.28
C THR A 213 9.05 2.94 -20.65
N PRO A 214 9.54 2.37 -21.77
CA PRO A 214 9.32 2.96 -23.08
C PRO A 214 7.90 2.58 -23.52
N GLY A 215 7.00 3.56 -23.57
CA GLY A 215 5.77 3.46 -24.37
C GLY A 215 4.44 3.43 -23.64
N ARG A 216 4.01 4.58 -23.10
CA ARG A 216 2.71 5.15 -23.46
C ARG A 216 2.84 6.66 -23.35
N ARG A 217 2.79 7.36 -24.48
CA ARG A 217 2.80 8.82 -24.52
C ARG A 217 1.50 9.32 -23.90
N ALA A 218 1.49 9.49 -22.58
CA ALA A 218 0.39 10.12 -21.87
C ALA A 218 0.37 11.61 -22.24
N ALA A 219 -0.81 12.10 -22.63
CA ALA A 219 -1.02 13.54 -22.81
C ALA A 219 -0.66 14.26 -21.51
N ALA A 220 0.06 15.39 -21.64
CA ALA A 220 0.54 16.15 -20.49
C ALA A 220 -0.63 16.57 -19.59
N PRO A 221 -0.54 16.35 -18.26
CA PRO A 221 -1.48 16.95 -17.33
C PRO A 221 -1.27 18.48 -17.29
N PRO A 222 -2.33 19.28 -17.05
CA PRO A 222 -2.17 20.72 -16.88
C PRO A 222 -1.26 21.03 -15.69
N PRO A 223 -0.47 22.12 -15.75
CA PRO A 223 0.54 22.40 -14.73
C PRO A 223 -0.11 22.62 -13.36
N ALA A 224 0.25 21.76 -12.41
CA ALA A 224 -0.07 21.92 -11.00
C ALA A 224 0.67 23.15 -10.46
N ARG A 225 -0.11 24.12 -9.97
CA ARG A 225 0.45 25.28 -9.26
C ARG A 225 1.15 24.77 -7.99
N SER A 226 2.41 25.17 -7.85
CA SER A 226 3.35 24.81 -6.80
C SER A 226 2.82 25.19 -5.42
N TRP A 227 2.64 24.19 -4.57
CA TRP A 227 2.37 24.36 -3.15
C TRP A 227 3.70 24.57 -2.41
N TRP A 228 4.16 25.82 -2.29
CA TRP A 228 5.04 26.29 -1.21
C TRP A 228 5.12 27.83 -1.13
N ARG A 229 4.97 28.36 0.11
CA ARG A 229 5.12 29.76 0.62
C ARG A 229 3.99 30.74 0.23
N THR A 230 3.44 31.61 1.09
CA THR A 230 3.96 32.27 2.31
C THR A 230 2.82 32.83 3.18
N TRP A 231 3.03 32.89 4.49
CA TRP A 231 2.33 33.79 5.42
C TRP A 231 2.58 35.27 5.09
N ALA A 232 1.53 36.12 5.10
CA ALA A 232 1.49 37.43 5.78
C ALA A 232 0.22 38.26 5.46
N ARG A 233 -0.46 38.65 6.55
CA ARG A 233 -1.13 39.94 6.82
C ARG A 233 -2.36 40.41 6.00
N SER A 234 -3.50 40.27 6.69
CA SER A 234 -4.44 41.32 7.14
C SER A 234 -5.15 42.28 6.18
N SER A 235 -6.46 42.38 6.47
CA SER A 235 -7.33 43.57 6.51
C SER A 235 -8.27 43.88 5.34
N THR A 236 -9.57 43.89 5.69
CA THR A 236 -10.70 44.67 5.12
C THR A 236 -11.07 44.39 3.65
N ARG A 237 -12.32 44.07 3.29
CA ARG A 237 -13.53 44.87 3.53
C ARG A 237 -14.79 44.05 3.17
N SER A 238 -15.83 44.26 3.97
CA SER A 238 -17.20 43.77 3.78
C SER A 238 -17.94 44.49 2.65
N ALA A 239 -18.73 43.73 1.85
CA ALA A 239 -19.94 44.16 1.13
C ALA A 239 -20.65 42.86 0.66
N ARG A 240 -21.70 42.36 1.32
CA ARG A 240 -23.11 42.80 1.34
C ARG A 240 -23.81 42.65 -0.03
N THR A 241 -24.47 41.49 -0.17
CA THR A 241 -25.85 41.21 -0.63
C THR A 241 -26.60 42.18 -1.55
N THR A 242 -27.22 41.63 -2.59
CA THR A 242 -28.58 41.91 -3.14
C THR A 242 -28.83 40.85 -4.25
N SER A 243 -29.70 39.85 -4.10
CA SER A 243 -31.17 39.80 -4.17
C SER A 243 -31.79 40.00 -5.58
N GLY A 244 -32.54 39.00 -6.04
CA GLY A 244 -33.52 39.07 -7.15
C GLY A 244 -33.61 37.72 -7.89
N CYS A 245 -34.53 36.80 -7.57
CA CYS A 245 -35.90 36.67 -8.12
C CYS A 245 -35.96 36.88 -9.64
N GLY A 246 -36.48 36.00 -10.49
CA GLY A 246 -37.24 34.76 -10.33
C GLY A 246 -37.65 34.26 -11.73
N ALA A 247 -38.61 33.34 -11.76
CA ALA A 247 -39.36 32.81 -12.92
C ALA A 247 -38.83 31.53 -13.61
N THR A 248 -39.30 30.39 -13.11
CA THR A 248 -39.90 29.30 -13.93
C THR A 248 -41.33 29.72 -14.36
N PRO A 249 -42.11 28.97 -15.16
CA PRO A 249 -41.90 27.62 -15.72
C PRO A 249 -42.28 27.50 -17.23
N ARG A 250 -42.01 26.33 -17.84
CA ARG A 250 -42.95 25.60 -18.73
C ARG A 250 -42.33 24.33 -19.30
N MET A 251 -42.90 23.20 -18.90
CA MET A 251 -43.12 22.01 -19.75
C MET A 251 -44.42 22.27 -20.55
N PRO A 252 -44.70 21.61 -21.71
CA PRO A 252 -44.97 20.16 -21.68
C PRO A 252 -44.74 19.34 -22.98
N CYS A 253 -44.96 18.03 -22.83
CA CYS A 253 -45.49 17.08 -23.83
C CYS A 253 -44.58 16.73 -25.03
N THR A 254 -44.57 15.53 -25.64
CA THR A 254 -45.22 14.21 -25.51
C THR A 254 -44.61 13.30 -26.59
N SER A 255 -44.95 12.00 -26.56
CA SER A 255 -44.98 11.03 -27.67
C SER A 255 -43.64 10.29 -27.93
N SER A 256 -43.52 8.98 -27.62
CA SER A 256 -44.08 7.77 -28.29
C SER A 256 -43.40 7.55 -29.65
N ALA A 257 -42.99 6.38 -30.12
CA ALA A 257 -43.09 5.00 -29.68
C ALA A 257 -42.18 4.15 -30.61
N SER A 258 -41.95 2.88 -30.23
CA SER A 258 -41.77 1.72 -31.14
C SER A 258 -40.46 1.63 -31.95
N ARG A 259 -39.88 0.48 -32.28
CA ARG A 259 -40.05 -0.96 -31.99
C ARG A 259 -38.86 -1.66 -32.68
N CYS A 260 -38.48 -2.81 -32.11
CA CYS A 260 -38.06 -4.08 -32.75
C CYS A 260 -37.01 -4.10 -33.88
N GLY A 261 -35.99 -4.94 -33.72
CA GLY A 261 -35.16 -5.45 -34.83
C GLY A 261 -33.94 -6.28 -34.43
N VAL A 262 -34.15 -7.51 -33.94
CA VAL A 262 -33.20 -8.66 -33.95
C VAL A 262 -34.06 -9.83 -34.47
N PRO A 263 -33.59 -10.84 -35.26
CA PRO A 263 -32.26 -11.47 -35.22
C PRO A 263 -31.66 -11.89 -36.59
N ALA A 264 -30.38 -12.27 -36.60
CA ALA A 264 -29.89 -13.31 -37.50
C ALA A 264 -28.63 -13.99 -36.94
N ALA A 265 -28.76 -15.28 -36.64
CA ALA A 265 -27.68 -16.22 -36.42
C ALA A 265 -27.32 -16.89 -37.76
N CYS A 266 -26.04 -17.25 -37.96
CA CYS A 266 -25.67 -18.42 -38.75
C CYS A 266 -24.20 -18.80 -38.49
N SER A 267 -24.00 -20.02 -38.00
CA SER A 267 -22.75 -20.79 -38.02
C SER A 267 -22.97 -21.96 -38.99
N PRO A 268 -21.95 -22.44 -39.73
CA PRO A 268 -21.42 -23.76 -39.36
C PRO A 268 -19.92 -24.04 -39.68
N ARG A 269 -19.34 -24.84 -38.78
CA ARG A 269 -18.38 -25.97 -38.91
C ARG A 269 -17.51 -26.19 -40.18
N SER A 270 -16.23 -26.44 -39.85
CA SER A 270 -15.28 -27.48 -40.33
C SER A 270 -14.78 -27.49 -41.79
N GLY A 271 -13.44 -27.49 -41.94
CA GLY A 271 -12.76 -27.89 -43.17
C GLY A 271 -11.24 -27.72 -43.08
N THR A 272 -10.56 -28.71 -42.53
CA THR A 272 -9.10 -28.89 -42.61
C THR A 272 -8.59 -28.87 -44.05
N CYS A 273 -7.49 -28.16 -44.32
CA CYS A 273 -6.61 -28.45 -45.44
C CYS A 273 -5.15 -28.49 -44.97
N SER A 274 -4.58 -29.70 -45.04
CA SER A 274 -3.16 -30.02 -44.95
C SER A 274 -2.50 -29.86 -46.32
N THR A 275 -1.36 -29.17 -46.39
CA THR A 275 -0.31 -29.45 -47.39
C THR A 275 1.06 -29.20 -46.75
N GLY A 276 1.92 -30.22 -46.80
CA GLY A 276 3.31 -30.18 -46.35
C GLY A 276 4.11 -29.07 -47.05
N THR A 277 5.21 -28.59 -46.49
CA THR A 277 6.52 -29.25 -46.61
C THR A 277 7.49 -28.61 -45.61
N ARG A 278 8.25 -29.41 -44.86
CA ARG A 278 9.53 -29.07 -44.18
C ARG A 278 10.62 -29.93 -44.84
N PRO A 279 11.93 -29.72 -44.61
CA PRO A 279 12.69 -28.47 -44.44
C PRO A 279 13.98 -28.45 -45.30
N GLY A 280 14.45 -27.27 -45.72
CA GLY A 280 15.76 -27.10 -46.35
C GLY A 280 16.83 -26.66 -45.34
N ARG A 281 17.75 -27.56 -44.97
CA ARG A 281 19.04 -27.21 -44.36
C ARG A 281 19.96 -26.69 -45.47
N CYS A 282 20.64 -25.56 -45.24
CA CYS A 282 21.90 -25.23 -45.91
C CYS A 282 23.02 -25.23 -44.87
N ARG A 283 24.09 -25.95 -45.17
CA ARG A 283 25.38 -25.96 -44.46
C ARG A 283 26.42 -25.33 -45.40
N THR A 284 27.42 -24.72 -44.77
CA THR A 284 28.80 -24.44 -45.21
C THR A 284 29.03 -23.40 -46.31
N SER A 285 29.61 -22.28 -45.91
CA SER A 285 31.02 -21.95 -46.16
C SER A 285 31.60 -21.29 -44.90
#